data_AF-A0A813F229-F1
#
_entry.id   AF-A0A813F229-F1
#
_cell.length_a   1.000
_cell.length_b   1.000
_cell.length_c   1.000
_cell.angle_alpha   90.00
_cell.angle_beta   90.00
_cell.angle_gamma   90.00
#
_symmetry.space_group_name_H-M   'P 1'
#
loop_
_entity.id
_entity.type
_entity.pdbx_description
1 polymer ?
#
loop_
_entity_poly.entity_id
_entity_poly.type
_entity_poly.pdbx_seq_one_letter_code
_entity_poly.pdbx_strand_id
1 'polypeptide(L)'
;MAADLTTAERKTFIGLLQAIGDGDGAAVADRVLQFSNKSPTGKGSDAFISDVKTMCSKDCLGYGTGLNIGKVIREMMQLMYRHSVPIDGNYATLIANMLCLEGMARDLEPRFNVLDVAYPLLRAHQLLGDHAFQRVFATAQWLLPLPLWEASYRLTMYAALNGEQLKRYQI
;
A
#
# COMPACT_ATOMS: atom_id res chain seq x y z
N MET A 1 -14.83 -13.87 0.99
CA MET A 1 -13.75 -14.68 0.39
C MET A 1 -12.43 -14.16 0.96
N ALA A 2 -11.61 -15.02 1.57
CA ALA A 2 -10.26 -14.67 1.98
C ALA A 2 -9.29 -15.17 0.90
N ALA A 3 -8.38 -14.31 0.45
CA ALA A 3 -7.32 -14.71 -0.47
C ALA A 3 -6.13 -15.20 0.36
N ASP A 4 -5.73 -16.46 0.15
CA ASP A 4 -4.49 -16.98 0.73
C ASP A 4 -3.33 -16.60 -0.18
N LEU A 5 -2.36 -15.88 0.39
CA LEU A 5 -1.15 -15.45 -0.31
C LEU A 5 0.04 -16.30 0.13
N THR A 6 0.79 -16.79 -0.84
CA THR A 6 2.13 -17.33 -0.58
C THR A 6 3.04 -16.23 -0.01
N THR A 7 4.17 -16.64 0.58
CA THR A 7 5.16 -15.69 1.11
C THR A 7 5.71 -14.77 0.02
N ALA A 8 5.95 -15.29 -1.18
CA ALA A 8 6.39 -14.48 -2.31
C ALA A 8 5.31 -13.47 -2.71
N GLU A 9 4.05 -13.91 -2.85
CA GLU A 9 2.98 -13.03 -3.30
C GLU A 9 2.71 -11.89 -2.32
N ARG A 10 2.71 -12.21 -1.02
CA ARG A 10 2.59 -11.23 0.07
C ARG A 10 3.72 -10.20 0.02
N LYS A 11 4.96 -10.65 -0.17
CA LYS A 11 6.12 -9.75 -0.26
C LYS A 11 6.03 -8.82 -1.46
N THR A 12 5.59 -9.33 -2.61
CA THR A 12 5.34 -8.51 -3.80
C THR A 12 4.27 -7.45 -3.55
N PHE A 13 3.16 -7.83 -2.91
CA PHE A 13 2.07 -6.90 -2.60
C PHE A 13 2.48 -5.82 -1.59
N ILE A 14 3.14 -6.20 -0.49
CA ILE A 14 3.67 -5.24 0.49
C ILE A 14 4.69 -4.31 -0.18
N GLY A 15 5.55 -4.86 -1.04
CA GLY A 15 6.52 -4.09 -1.83
C GLY A 15 5.86 -3.09 -2.78
N LEU A 16 4.69 -3.43 -3.35
CA LEU A 16 3.91 -2.50 -4.16
C LEU A 16 3.41 -1.32 -3.32
N LEU A 17 2.78 -1.59 -2.17
CA LEU A 17 2.27 -0.53 -1.28
C LEU A 17 3.39 0.40 -0.82
N GLN A 18 4.55 -0.18 -0.51
CA GLN A 18 5.77 0.54 -0.17
C GLN A 18 6.22 1.46 -1.31
N ALA A 19 6.32 0.93 -2.54
CA ALA A 19 6.74 1.70 -3.71
C ALA A 19 5.77 2.85 -4.04
N ILE A 20 4.46 2.62 -3.90
CA ILE A 20 3.44 3.67 -4.08
C ILE A 20 3.65 4.79 -3.04
N GLY A 21 3.84 4.42 -1.78
CA GLY A 21 4.05 5.39 -0.70
C GLY A 21 5.40 6.09 -0.74
N ASP A 22 6.43 5.47 -1.33
CA ASP A 22 7.73 6.10 -1.58
C ASP A 22 7.73 6.96 -2.87
N GLY A 23 6.67 6.91 -3.68
CA GLY A 23 6.56 7.64 -4.94
C GLY A 23 7.44 7.08 -6.07
N ASP A 24 7.98 5.86 -5.91
CA ASP A 24 8.88 5.24 -6.87
C ASP A 24 8.09 4.49 -7.95
N GLY A 25 7.76 5.20 -9.03
CA GLY A 25 7.05 4.63 -10.17
C GLY A 25 7.77 3.48 -10.88
N ALA A 26 9.11 3.39 -10.80
CA ALA A 26 9.86 2.26 -11.36
C ALA A 26 9.60 1.01 -10.52
N ALA A 27 9.76 1.12 -9.20
CA ALA A 27 9.50 0.04 -8.28
C ALA A 27 8.03 -0.39 -8.31
N VAL A 28 7.08 0.54 -8.47
CA VAL A 28 5.66 0.22 -8.66
C VAL A 28 5.47 -0.68 -9.89
N ALA A 29 6.02 -0.28 -11.04
CA ALA A 29 5.90 -1.06 -12.26
C ALA A 29 6.52 -2.47 -12.11
N ASP A 30 7.71 -2.56 -11.53
CA ASP A 30 8.41 -3.83 -11.30
C ASP A 30 7.62 -4.78 -10.40
N ARG A 31 6.95 -4.26 -9.36
CA ARG A 31 6.11 -5.06 -8.46
C ARG A 31 4.84 -5.54 -9.15
N VAL A 32 4.23 -4.71 -9.97
CA VAL A 32 3.03 -5.08 -10.74
C VAL A 32 3.34 -6.15 -11.77
N LEU A 33 4.48 -6.08 -12.46
CA LEU A 33 4.89 -7.13 -13.40
C LEU A 33 5.12 -8.48 -12.71
N GLN A 34 5.32 -8.51 -11.39
CA GLN A 34 5.45 -9.75 -10.61
C GLN A 34 4.09 -10.33 -10.16
N PHE A 35 2.95 -9.71 -10.50
CA PHE A 35 1.61 -10.22 -10.14
C PHE A 35 1.15 -11.42 -10.96
N SER A 36 1.86 -11.75 -12.03
CA SER A 36 1.63 -12.96 -12.81
C SER A 36 2.92 -13.40 -13.48
N ASN A 37 3.12 -14.71 -13.56
CA ASN A 37 4.25 -15.28 -14.31
C ASN A 37 4.12 -15.11 -15.83
N LYS A 38 2.98 -14.60 -16.30
CA LYS A 38 2.67 -14.35 -17.71
C LYS A 38 2.89 -12.89 -18.13
N SER A 39 3.45 -12.07 -17.25
CA SER A 39 3.70 -10.66 -17.55
C SER A 39 4.66 -10.50 -18.75
N PRO A 40 4.43 -9.46 -19.58
CA PRO A 40 5.30 -9.20 -20.73
C PRO A 40 6.73 -8.87 -20.28
N THR A 41 7.71 -9.26 -21.09
CA THR A 41 9.13 -9.00 -20.86
C THR A 41 9.74 -8.20 -22.03
N GLY A 42 10.87 -7.52 -21.77
CA GLY A 42 11.57 -6.72 -22.79
C GLY A 42 10.79 -5.48 -23.23
N LYS A 43 10.68 -5.24 -24.54
CA LYS A 43 10.05 -4.00 -25.06
C LYS A 43 8.60 -3.78 -24.60
N GLY A 44 7.86 -4.87 -24.34
CA GLY A 44 6.49 -4.78 -23.82
C GLY A 44 6.44 -4.29 -22.37
N SER A 45 7.41 -4.69 -21.52
CA SER A 45 7.52 -4.16 -20.16
C SER A 45 8.04 -2.72 -20.13
N ASP A 46 8.91 -2.32 -21.06
CA ASP A 46 9.50 -0.98 -21.06
C ASP A 46 8.45 0.13 -21.26
N ALA A 47 7.50 -0.11 -22.19
CA ALA A 47 6.40 0.82 -22.42
C ALA A 47 5.46 0.94 -21.21
N PHE A 48 5.14 -0.21 -20.58
CA PHE A 48 4.36 -0.23 -19.34
C PHE A 48 5.06 0.51 -18.20
N ILE A 49 6.36 0.26 -17.98
CA ILE A 49 7.16 0.92 -16.94
C ILE A 49 7.19 2.44 -17.17
N SER A 50 7.35 2.90 -18.41
CA SER A 50 7.35 4.32 -18.77
C SER A 50 6.01 5.00 -18.42
N ASP A 51 4.89 4.35 -18.76
CA ASP A 51 3.56 4.88 -18.47
C ASP A 51 3.28 4.91 -16.96
N VAL A 52 3.67 3.86 -16.22
CA VAL A 52 3.52 3.81 -14.75
C VAL A 52 4.36 4.89 -14.08
N LYS A 53 5.59 5.13 -14.53
CA LYS A 53 6.41 6.26 -14.03
C LYS A 53 5.72 7.60 -14.23
N THR A 54 5.10 7.79 -15.40
CA THR A 54 4.38 9.01 -15.75
C THR A 54 3.09 9.19 -14.93
N MET A 55 2.41 8.10 -14.60
CA MET A 55 1.27 8.10 -13.68
C MET A 55 1.72 8.42 -12.25
N CYS A 56 2.77 7.75 -11.76
CA CYS A 56 3.22 7.95 -10.39
C CYS A 56 3.81 9.34 -10.13
N SER A 57 4.43 9.99 -11.11
CA SER A 57 4.89 11.36 -10.95
C SER A 57 3.75 12.38 -10.71
N LYS A 58 2.52 12.01 -11.06
CA LYS A 58 1.32 12.83 -10.85
C LYS A 58 0.56 12.44 -9.59
N ASP A 59 0.44 11.13 -9.33
CA ASP A 59 -0.50 10.60 -8.34
C ASP A 59 0.17 9.93 -7.13
N CYS A 60 1.41 9.47 -7.26
CA CYS A 60 2.20 8.86 -6.18
C CYS A 60 3.00 9.94 -5.43
N LEU A 61 2.30 10.91 -4.83
CA LEU A 61 2.87 12.07 -4.12
C LEU A 61 3.67 11.70 -2.84
N GLY A 62 3.59 10.45 -2.40
CA GLY A 62 4.29 9.91 -1.25
C GLY A 62 3.49 9.94 0.07
N TYR A 63 4.01 9.34 1.13
CA TYR A 63 3.34 9.27 2.43
C TYR A 63 3.03 10.66 3.02
N GLY A 64 1.86 10.81 3.64
CA GLY A 64 1.45 12.02 4.37
C GLY A 64 1.11 13.23 3.50
N THR A 65 1.03 13.05 2.17
CA THR A 65 0.73 14.12 1.21
C THR A 65 -0.74 14.20 0.80
N GLY A 66 -1.60 13.37 1.40
CA GLY A 66 -3.00 13.24 0.98
C GLY A 66 -3.19 12.40 -0.29
N LEU A 67 -2.22 11.52 -0.59
CA LEU A 67 -2.29 10.57 -1.70
C LEU A 67 -3.60 9.77 -1.67
N ASN A 68 -4.30 9.70 -2.79
CA ASN A 68 -5.50 8.88 -2.93
C ASN A 68 -5.14 7.53 -3.53
N ILE A 69 -4.97 6.50 -2.69
CA ILE A 69 -4.59 5.17 -3.16
C ILE A 69 -5.65 4.58 -4.10
N GLY A 70 -6.93 4.86 -3.85
CA GLY A 70 -8.02 4.42 -4.72
C GLY A 70 -7.86 4.95 -6.15
N LYS A 71 -7.44 6.21 -6.30
CA LYS A 71 -7.12 6.81 -7.61
C LYS A 71 -5.91 6.14 -8.24
N VAL A 72 -4.79 6.04 -7.49
CA VAL A 72 -3.54 5.42 -7.98
C VAL A 72 -3.77 4.00 -8.49
N ILE A 73 -4.47 3.16 -7.72
CA ILE A 73 -4.72 1.77 -8.12
C ILE A 73 -5.67 1.71 -9.32
N ARG A 74 -6.70 2.55 -9.40
CA ARG A 74 -7.60 2.59 -10.57
C ARG A 74 -6.84 2.92 -11.85
N GLU A 75 -5.98 3.94 -11.83
CA GLU A 75 -5.16 4.31 -12.99
C GLU A 75 -4.16 3.20 -13.34
N MET A 76 -3.53 2.59 -12.34
CA MET A 76 -2.65 1.44 -12.54
C MET A 76 -3.37 0.25 -13.18
N MET A 77 -4.61 -0.04 -12.78
CA MET A 77 -5.43 -1.09 -13.41
C MET A 77 -5.75 -0.78 -14.87
N GLN A 78 -6.00 0.49 -15.21
CA GLN A 78 -6.19 0.92 -16.60
C GLN A 78 -4.92 0.73 -17.44
N LEU A 79 -3.74 1.02 -16.88
CA LEU A 79 -2.46 0.77 -17.54
C LEU A 79 -2.21 -0.72 -17.74
N MET A 80 -2.48 -1.54 -16.72
CA MET A 80 -2.37 -3.00 -16.84
C MET A 80 -3.28 -3.54 -17.93
N TYR A 81 -4.53 -3.06 -18.02
CA TYR A 81 -5.44 -3.43 -19.08
C TYR A 81 -4.92 -3.00 -20.47
N ARG A 82 -4.46 -1.75 -20.61
CA ARG A 82 -3.95 -1.20 -21.88
C ARG A 82 -2.73 -1.95 -22.40
N HIS A 83 -1.82 -2.33 -21.50
CA HIS A 83 -0.60 -3.07 -21.82
C HIS A 83 -0.77 -4.59 -21.77
N SER A 84 -2.00 -5.08 -21.57
CA SER A 84 -2.32 -6.51 -21.45
C SER A 84 -1.46 -7.22 -20.40
N VAL A 85 -1.15 -6.55 -19.29
CA VAL A 85 -0.44 -7.14 -18.15
C VAL A 85 -1.43 -8.00 -17.36
N PRO A 86 -1.24 -9.33 -17.32
CA PRO A 86 -2.13 -10.23 -16.61
C PRO A 86 -1.99 -10.06 -15.10
N ILE A 87 -3.08 -10.29 -14.38
CA ILE A 87 -3.13 -10.32 -12.92
C ILE A 87 -3.75 -11.63 -12.46
N ASP A 88 -3.10 -12.32 -11.52
CA ASP A 88 -3.64 -13.55 -10.97
C ASP A 88 -4.86 -13.24 -10.06
N GLY A 89 -5.84 -14.15 -10.03
CA GLY A 89 -7.12 -13.91 -9.36
C GLY A 89 -7.02 -13.59 -7.85
N ASN A 90 -5.98 -14.10 -7.19
CA ASN A 90 -5.69 -13.81 -5.78
C ASN A 90 -5.34 -12.32 -5.59
N TYR A 91 -4.48 -11.75 -6.44
CA TYR A 91 -4.14 -10.33 -6.39
C TYR A 91 -5.33 -9.45 -6.74
N ALA A 92 -6.11 -9.82 -7.76
CA ALA A 92 -7.31 -9.08 -8.12
C ALA A 92 -8.32 -9.03 -6.94
N THR A 93 -8.52 -10.15 -6.25
CA THR A 93 -9.39 -10.23 -5.06
C THR A 93 -8.84 -9.39 -3.90
N LEU A 94 -7.53 -9.46 -3.66
CA LEU A 94 -6.86 -8.69 -2.61
C LEU A 94 -6.99 -7.18 -2.82
N ILE A 95 -6.71 -6.72 -4.04
CA ILE A 95 -6.83 -5.32 -4.42
C ILE A 95 -8.29 -4.86 -4.34
N ALA A 96 -9.24 -5.65 -4.85
CA ALA A 96 -10.66 -5.32 -4.77
C ALA A 96 -11.13 -5.18 -3.31
N ASN A 97 -10.77 -6.11 -2.44
CA ASN A 97 -11.11 -6.05 -1.01
C ASN A 97 -10.50 -4.81 -0.34
N MET A 98 -9.24 -4.49 -0.64
CA MET A 98 -8.58 -3.29 -0.12
C MET A 98 -9.28 -2.01 -0.57
N LEU A 99 -9.63 -1.90 -1.85
CA LEU A 99 -10.34 -0.75 -2.40
C LEU A 99 -11.75 -0.60 -1.81
N CYS A 100 -12.46 -1.70 -1.57
CA CYS A 100 -13.77 -1.67 -0.92
C CYS A 100 -13.66 -1.15 0.53
N LEU A 101 -12.67 -1.63 1.29
CA LEU A 101 -12.43 -1.17 2.66
C LEU A 101 -12.00 0.30 2.70
N GLU A 102 -11.13 0.72 1.78
CA GLU A 102 -10.70 2.12 1.68
C GLU A 102 -11.85 3.05 1.28
N GLY A 103 -12.68 2.63 0.33
CA GLY A 103 -13.88 3.37 -0.07
C GLY A 103 -14.87 3.54 1.07
N MET A 104 -15.20 2.44 1.77
CA MET A 104 -16.09 2.49 2.94
C MET A 104 -15.52 3.37 4.05
N ALA A 105 -14.22 3.27 4.34
CA ALA A 105 -13.57 4.12 5.34
C ALA A 105 -13.60 5.60 4.94
N ARG A 106 -13.46 5.91 3.65
CA ARG A 106 -13.54 7.30 3.14
C ARG A 106 -14.96 7.86 3.16
N ASP A 107 -15.98 7.03 2.95
CA ASP A 107 -17.38 7.43 3.10
C ASP A 107 -17.70 7.87 4.55
N LEU A 108 -17.02 7.25 5.52
CA LEU A 108 -17.11 7.61 6.94
C LEU A 108 -16.24 8.81 7.32
N GLU A 109 -15.00 8.87 6.81
CA GLU A 109 -14.03 9.93 7.06
C GLU A 109 -13.33 10.31 5.76
N PRO A 110 -13.71 11.42 5.11
CA PRO A 110 -13.19 11.81 3.79
C PRO A 110 -11.67 11.95 3.73
N ARG A 111 -11.01 12.21 4.86
CA ARG A 111 -9.56 12.39 4.96
C ARG A 111 -8.81 11.07 5.17
N PHE A 112 -9.51 9.95 5.30
CA PHE A 112 -8.89 8.66 5.52
C PHE A 112 -8.05 8.23 4.32
N ASN A 113 -6.81 7.82 4.61
CA ASN A 113 -5.89 7.21 3.67
C ASN A 113 -5.23 5.99 4.33
N VAL A 114 -5.53 4.80 3.78
CA VAL A 114 -5.00 3.55 4.29
C VAL A 114 -3.47 3.48 4.22
N LEU A 115 -2.82 4.13 3.23
CA LEU A 115 -1.35 4.13 3.14
C LEU A 115 -0.71 4.94 4.27
N ASP A 116 -1.32 6.06 4.68
CA ASP A 116 -0.80 6.88 5.76
C ASP A 116 -0.93 6.16 7.12
N VAL A 117 -2.04 5.45 7.33
CA VAL A 117 -2.24 4.62 8.52
C VAL A 117 -1.29 3.41 8.53
N ALA A 118 -1.03 2.81 7.35
CA ALA A 118 -0.14 1.66 7.23
C ALA A 118 1.35 2.03 7.24
N TYR A 119 1.71 3.29 6.99
CA TYR A 119 3.09 3.78 6.91
C TYR A 119 4.03 3.26 8.01
N PRO A 120 3.72 3.36 9.32
CA PRO A 120 4.63 2.88 10.36
C PRO A 120 4.90 1.37 10.25
N LEU A 121 3.89 0.58 9.88
CA LEU A 121 4.02 -0.85 9.68
C LEU A 121 4.82 -1.17 8.42
N LEU A 122 4.55 -0.46 7.32
CA LEU A 122 5.25 -0.63 6.06
C LEU A 122 6.74 -0.28 6.19
N ARG A 123 7.07 0.82 6.89
CA ARG A 123 8.46 1.23 7.14
C ARG A 123 9.18 0.30 8.10
N ALA A 124 8.52 -0.16 9.16
CA ALA A 124 9.08 -1.19 10.04
C ALA A 124 9.37 -2.49 9.28
N HIS A 125 8.48 -2.90 8.38
CA HIS A 125 8.69 -4.06 7.52
C HIS A 125 9.87 -3.86 6.53
N GLN A 126 10.02 -2.66 5.95
CA GLN A 126 11.17 -2.34 5.09
C GLN A 126 12.50 -2.46 5.83
N LEU A 127 12.56 -1.98 7.09
CA LEU A 127 13.80 -1.92 7.87
C LEU A 127 14.18 -3.27 8.50
N LEU A 128 13.20 -4.00 9.05
CA LEU A 128 13.44 -5.24 9.79
C LEU A 128 13.48 -6.48 8.87
N GLY A 129 12.80 -6.41 7.72
CA GLY A 129 12.55 -7.57 6.86
C GLY A 129 11.52 -8.53 7.45
N ASP A 130 10.96 -9.41 6.61
CA ASP A 130 9.77 -10.22 6.92
C ASP A 130 9.89 -11.03 8.23
N HIS A 131 10.98 -11.78 8.41
CA HIS A 131 11.14 -12.69 9.55
C HIS A 131 11.34 -11.97 10.88
N ALA A 132 12.14 -10.91 10.90
CA ALA A 132 12.37 -10.14 12.12
C ALA A 132 11.13 -9.31 12.46
N PHE A 133 10.46 -8.73 11.46
CA PHE A 133 9.20 -8.00 11.65
C PHE A 133 8.13 -8.90 12.27
N GLN A 134 7.91 -10.11 11.76
CA GLN A 134 6.91 -11.02 12.33
C GLN A 134 7.25 -11.43 13.77
N ARG A 135 8.53 -11.67 14.09
CA ARG A 135 8.93 -11.99 15.47
C ARG A 135 8.72 -10.82 16.41
N VAL A 136 9.16 -9.62 16.02
CA VAL A 136 8.97 -8.40 16.81
C VAL A 136 7.50 -8.12 17.01
N PHE A 137 6.69 -8.19 15.94
CA PHE A 137 5.25 -7.95 16.00
C PHE A 137 4.53 -8.98 16.87
N ALA A 138 4.86 -10.27 16.74
CA ALA A 138 4.30 -11.32 17.59
C ALA A 138 4.69 -11.15 19.06
N THR A 139 5.95 -10.79 19.35
CA THR A 139 6.39 -10.51 20.74
C THR A 139 5.74 -9.26 21.30
N ALA A 140 5.58 -8.20 20.50
CA ALA A 140 4.92 -6.98 20.91
C ALA A 140 3.43 -7.22 21.21
N GLN A 141 2.74 -7.97 20.36
CA GLN A 141 1.34 -8.36 20.56
C GLN A 141 1.15 -9.27 21.78
N TRP A 142 2.16 -10.09 22.12
CA TRP A 142 2.13 -10.93 23.31
C TRP A 142 2.45 -10.17 24.61
N LEU A 143 3.34 -9.17 24.54
CA LEU A 143 3.76 -8.37 25.70
C LEU A 143 2.81 -7.20 26.03
N LEU A 144 2.07 -6.68 25.05
CA LEU A 144 1.09 -5.61 25.26
C LEU A 144 -0.25 -6.19 25.73
N PRO A 145 -0.70 -5.93 26.98
CA PRO A 145 -2.05 -6.30 27.38
C PRO A 145 -3.07 -5.52 26.52
N LEU A 146 -4.15 -6.19 26.10
CA LEU A 146 -5.24 -5.68 25.24
C LEU A 146 -5.61 -4.18 25.42
N PRO A 147 -5.77 -3.62 26.64
CA PRO A 147 -6.12 -2.21 26.81
C PRO A 147 -5.00 -1.23 26.38
N LEU A 148 -3.72 -1.59 26.49
CA LEU A 148 -2.62 -0.76 26.01
C LEU A 148 -2.47 -0.84 24.48
N TRP A 149 -2.83 -1.97 23.88
CA TRP A 149 -2.92 -2.12 22.42
C TRP A 149 -4.04 -1.26 21.83
N GLU A 150 -5.22 -1.25 22.46
CA GLU A 150 -6.29 -0.34 22.03
C GLU A 150 -5.92 1.14 22.22
N ALA A 151 -5.24 1.48 23.30
CA ALA A 151 -4.79 2.86 23.53
C ALA A 151 -3.77 3.31 22.48
N SER A 152 -2.81 2.45 22.09
CA SER A 152 -1.82 2.77 21.07
C SER A 152 -2.45 2.86 19.67
N TYR A 153 -3.39 1.97 19.32
CA TYR A 153 -4.14 2.04 18.06
C TYR A 153 -5.05 3.26 17.98
N ARG A 154 -5.70 3.61 19.10
CA ARG A 154 -6.46 4.85 19.19
C ARG A 154 -5.54 6.04 18.99
N LEU A 155 -4.38 6.09 19.63
CA LEU A 155 -3.42 7.17 19.44
C LEU A 155 -2.91 7.28 17.99
N THR A 156 -2.59 6.16 17.33
CA THR A 156 -2.15 6.19 15.92
C THR A 156 -3.28 6.57 14.97
N MET A 157 -4.51 6.06 15.17
CA MET A 157 -5.69 6.51 14.43
C MET A 157 -5.98 7.99 14.66
N TYR A 158 -5.99 8.45 15.91
CA TYR A 158 -6.20 9.87 16.25
C TYR A 158 -5.10 10.76 15.67
N ALA A 159 -3.83 10.33 15.70
CA ALA A 159 -2.72 11.05 15.10
C ALA A 159 -2.79 11.07 13.57
N ALA A 160 -3.19 9.97 12.92
CA ALA A 160 -3.40 9.93 11.48
C ALA A 160 -4.56 10.85 11.05
N LEU A 161 -5.63 10.92 11.85
CA LEU A 161 -6.80 11.77 11.58
C LEU A 161 -6.56 13.26 11.91
N ASN A 162 -5.82 13.56 12.99
CA ASN A 162 -5.59 14.91 13.50
C ASN A 162 -4.16 15.45 13.32
N GLY A 163 -3.28 14.77 12.58
CA GLY A 163 -1.89 15.19 12.38
C GLY A 163 -1.71 16.62 11.84
N GLU A 164 -2.70 17.14 11.12
CA GLU A 164 -2.73 18.53 10.63
C GLU A 164 -3.23 19.57 11.67
N GLN A 165 -3.96 19.16 12.72
CA GLN A 165 -4.33 20.06 13.84
C GLN A 165 -3.12 20.39 14.73
N LEU A 166 -2.16 19.47 14.84
CA LEU A 166 -0.91 19.70 15.59
C LEU A 166 0.07 20.63 14.85
N LYS A 167 0.11 20.60 13.51
CA LYS A 167 0.87 21.60 12.73
C LYS A 167 0.30 23.01 12.85
N ARG A 168 -1.01 23.14 13.12
CA ARG A 168 -1.69 24.45 13.26
C ARG A 168 -1.50 25.10 14.65
N TYR A 169 -0.90 24.38 15.61
CA TYR A 169 -0.54 24.88 16.95
C TYR A 169 0.98 25.10 17.14
N GLN A 170 1.77 24.98 16.08
CA GLN A 170 3.16 25.46 16.03
C GLN A 170 3.25 26.76 15.21
N ILE A 171 2.56 27.80 15.70
CA ILE A 171 2.87 29.21 15.41
C ILE A 171 3.22 29.86 16.75
#